data_AF-A0A9E4E7L1-F1
#
_entry.id   AF-A0A9E4E7L1-F1
#
_cell.length_a   1.000
_cell.length_b   1.000
_cell.length_c   1.000
_cell.angle_alpha   90.00
_cell.angle_beta   90.00
_cell.angle_gamma   90.00
#
_symmetry.space_group_name_H-M   'P 1'
#
loop_
_entity.id
_entity.type
_entity.pdbx_description
1 polymer ?
#
loop_
_entity_poly.entity_id
_entity_poly.type
_entity_poly.pdbx_seq_one_letter_code
_entity_poly.pdbx_strand_id
1 'polypeptide(L)'
;MNPFNPSASEFRAGRLMLETIKELTEKRESFAIETTLSGQLYSHWIPLWKEKGYRVEIHFIYLRSANLAISRVADRVRSGGHDMPDAVVRRRYEKGWRNFEKIFRDLADSWTVYDNSGTLPVIVASGVRP
;
A
#
# COMPACT_ATOMS: atom_id res chain seq x y z
N MET A 1 21.87 -3.20 -8.57
CA MET A 1 21.47 -1.89 -8.04
C MET A 1 22.73 -1.13 -7.64
N ASN A 2 22.86 0.14 -8.03
CA ASN A 2 24.02 0.98 -7.72
C ASN A 2 23.90 1.53 -6.28
N PRO A 3 24.85 1.27 -5.38
CA PRO A 3 24.77 1.65 -3.97
C PRO A 3 25.04 3.14 -3.66
N PHE A 4 25.38 3.96 -4.67
CA PHE A 4 25.93 5.30 -4.42
C PHE A 4 24.96 6.48 -4.52
N ASN A 5 23.66 6.28 -4.83
CA ASN A 5 22.64 7.32 -4.63
C ASN A 5 21.20 6.76 -4.61
N PRO A 6 20.77 6.09 -3.52
CA PRO A 6 19.47 5.44 -3.44
C PRO A 6 18.31 6.42 -3.68
N SER A 7 18.40 7.63 -3.13
CA SER A 7 17.30 8.61 -3.15
C SER A 7 16.96 9.08 -4.56
N ALA A 8 17.94 9.46 -5.39
CA ALA A 8 17.67 9.93 -6.75
C ALA A 8 17.11 8.83 -7.67
N SER A 9 17.47 7.57 -7.41
CA SER A 9 16.89 6.42 -8.13
C SER A 9 15.46 6.13 -7.65
N GLU A 10 15.22 6.20 -6.35
CA GLU A 10 13.90 6.04 -5.73
C GLU A 10 12.92 7.15 -6.18
N PHE A 11 13.37 8.40 -6.25
CA PHE A 11 12.56 9.52 -6.75
C PHE A 11 12.19 9.34 -8.22
N ARG A 12 13.14 8.90 -9.06
CA ARG A 12 12.86 8.61 -10.48
C ARG A 12 11.89 7.45 -10.64
N ALA A 13 12.08 6.36 -9.89
CA ALA A 13 11.16 5.23 -9.91
C ALA A 13 9.75 5.62 -9.45
N GLY A 14 9.64 6.43 -8.40
CA GLY A 14 8.36 6.96 -7.93
C GLY A 14 7.68 7.83 -8.97
N ARG A 15 8.41 8.72 -9.64
CA ARG A 15 7.88 9.55 -10.73
C ARG A 15 7.37 8.70 -11.89
N LEU A 16 8.18 7.73 -12.34
CA LEU A 16 7.81 6.82 -13.43
C LEU A 16 6.54 6.03 -13.08
N MET A 17 6.43 5.52 -11.85
CA MET A 17 5.21 4.85 -11.39
C MET A 17 3.97 5.75 -11.52
N LEU A 18 4.06 7.01 -11.13
CA LEU A 18 2.94 7.96 -11.23
C LEU A 18 2.59 8.29 -12.69
N GLU A 19 3.58 8.39 -13.57
CA GLU A 19 3.38 8.58 -15.01
C GLU A 19 2.70 7.35 -15.62
N THR A 20 3.18 6.13 -15.31
CA THR A 20 2.56 4.87 -15.76
C THR A 20 1.12 4.73 -15.32
N ILE A 21 0.79 5.07 -14.07
CA ILE A 21 -0.59 5.03 -13.59
C ILE A 21 -1.50 5.97 -14.40
N LYS A 22 -1.01 7.17 -14.73
CA LYS A 22 -1.77 8.12 -15.56
C LYS A 22 -1.99 7.56 -16.97
N GLU A 23 -0.96 7.02 -17.61
CA GLU A 23 -1.05 6.41 -18.94
C GLU A 23 -2.05 5.25 -18.97
N LEU A 24 -1.98 4.34 -17.99
CA LEU A 24 -2.91 3.20 -17.88
C LEU A 24 -4.34 3.70 -17.62
N THR A 25 -4.50 4.71 -16.77
CA THR A 25 -5.78 5.37 -16.51
C THR A 25 -6.40 5.95 -17.78
N GLU A 26 -5.61 6.62 -18.62
CA GLU A 26 -6.05 7.17 -19.91
C GLU A 26 -6.44 6.09 -20.92
N LYS A 27 -5.67 5.01 -20.98
CA LYS A 27 -5.96 3.84 -21.82
C LYS A 27 -7.11 2.97 -21.32
N ARG A 28 -7.64 3.24 -20.12
CA ARG A 28 -8.65 2.43 -19.43
C ARG A 28 -8.19 0.99 -19.18
N GLU A 29 -6.89 0.80 -18.96
CA GLU A 29 -6.30 -0.51 -18.65
C GLU A 29 -6.30 -0.77 -17.15
N SER A 30 -6.65 -2.00 -16.75
CA SER A 30 -6.62 -2.39 -15.34
C SER A 30 -5.18 -2.42 -14.80
N PHE A 31 -4.99 -1.97 -13.57
CA PHE A 31 -3.70 -1.97 -12.88
C PHE A 31 -3.86 -2.23 -11.39
N ALA A 32 -2.76 -2.63 -10.75
CA ALA A 32 -2.66 -2.77 -9.31
C ALA A 32 -1.46 -1.97 -8.79
N ILE A 33 -1.58 -1.43 -7.58
CA ILE A 33 -0.52 -0.70 -6.90
C ILE A 33 -0.30 -1.29 -5.51
N GLU A 34 0.96 -1.59 -5.17
CA GLU A 34 1.33 -1.95 -3.81
C GLU A 34 1.70 -0.67 -3.03
N THR A 35 1.07 -0.47 -1.87
CA THR A 35 1.36 0.68 -1.02
C THR A 35 1.09 0.37 0.44
N THR A 36 1.81 1.06 1.32
CA THR A 36 1.53 1.02 2.77
C THR A 36 0.29 1.82 3.16
N LEU A 37 -0.33 2.55 2.23
CA LEU A 37 -1.39 3.54 2.46
C LEU A 37 -1.03 4.60 3.53
N SER A 38 0.25 4.76 3.86
CA SER A 38 0.70 5.77 4.84
C SER A 38 0.66 7.19 4.28
N GLY A 39 0.65 7.34 2.96
CA GLY A 39 0.37 8.59 2.25
C GLY A 39 -1.07 8.64 1.69
N GLN A 40 -1.56 9.84 1.44
CA GLN A 40 -2.94 10.09 0.97
C GLN A 40 -3.03 10.48 -0.52
N LEU A 41 -1.96 10.28 -1.30
CA LEU A 41 -1.96 10.65 -2.72
C LEU A 41 -3.16 10.05 -3.47
N TYR A 42 -3.37 8.74 -3.29
CA TYR A 42 -4.44 8.02 -3.99
C TYR A 42 -5.86 8.40 -3.55
N SER A 43 -6.05 9.04 -2.40
CA SER A 43 -7.41 9.49 -2.01
C SER A 43 -7.94 10.56 -2.97
N HIS A 44 -7.05 11.28 -3.63
CA HIS A 44 -7.39 12.28 -4.66
C HIS A 44 -7.60 11.64 -6.04
N TRP A 45 -7.03 10.46 -6.29
CA TRP A 45 -7.06 9.81 -7.59
C TRP A 45 -8.21 8.81 -7.71
N ILE A 46 -8.57 8.13 -6.62
CA ILE A 46 -9.66 7.15 -6.61
C ILE A 46 -10.97 7.75 -7.16
N PRO A 47 -11.44 8.95 -6.74
CA PRO A 47 -12.64 9.55 -7.33
C PRO A 47 -12.53 9.74 -8.85
N LEU A 48 -11.39 10.19 -9.35
CA LEU A 48 -11.14 10.39 -10.78
C LEU A 48 -11.10 9.08 -11.56
N TRP A 49 -10.61 8.00 -10.94
CA TRP A 49 -10.67 6.66 -11.53
C TRP A 49 -12.10 6.17 -11.64
N LYS A 50 -12.92 6.37 -10.59
CA LYS A 50 -14.34 6.01 -10.60
C LYS A 50 -15.12 6.78 -11.66
N GLU A 51 -14.85 8.07 -11.84
CA GLU A 51 -15.41 8.87 -12.95
C GLU A 51 -15.06 8.32 -14.33
N LYS A 52 -13.90 7.66 -14.46
CA LYS A 52 -13.46 6.97 -15.69
C LYS A 52 -13.99 5.54 -15.82
N GLY A 53 -14.84 5.09 -14.89
CA GLY A 53 -15.48 3.77 -14.92
C GLY A 53 -14.66 2.65 -14.27
N TYR A 54 -13.60 2.98 -13.52
CA TYR A 54 -12.87 1.96 -12.76
C TYR A 54 -13.67 1.51 -11.55
N ARG A 55 -13.58 0.22 -11.27
CA ARG A 55 -13.88 -0.36 -9.96
C ARG A 55 -12.60 -0.41 -9.13
N VAL A 56 -12.66 0.09 -7.91
CA VAL A 56 -11.52 0.16 -6.98
C VAL A 56 -11.71 -0.87 -5.88
N GLU A 57 -10.81 -1.85 -5.85
CA GLU A 57 -10.78 -2.90 -4.84
C GLU A 57 -9.53 -2.76 -3.96
N ILE A 58 -9.69 -2.86 -2.64
CA ILE A 58 -8.59 -2.76 -1.67
C ILE A 58 -8.41 -4.08 -0.92
N HIS A 59 -7.24 -4.69 -1.05
CA HIS A 59 -6.80 -5.78 -0.18
C HIS A 59 -5.81 -5.23 0.85
N PHE A 60 -6.27 -5.03 2.08
CA PHE A 60 -5.44 -4.50 3.15
C PHE A 60 -4.85 -5.65 3.98
N ILE A 61 -3.53 -5.77 4.00
CA ILE A 61 -2.82 -6.79 4.78
C ILE A 61 -2.33 -6.14 6.08
N TYR A 62 -2.87 -6.60 7.20
CA TYR A 62 -2.53 -6.12 8.54
C TYR A 62 -1.77 -7.19 9.33
N LEU A 63 -1.02 -6.74 10.35
CA LEU A 63 -0.37 -7.58 11.35
C LEU A 63 -0.86 -7.11 12.72
N ARG A 64 -0.95 -7.98 13.72
CA ARG A 64 -1.49 -7.68 15.05
C ARG A 64 -0.72 -6.60 15.82
N SER A 65 0.52 -6.29 15.43
CA SER A 65 1.30 -5.22 16.05
C SER A 65 2.39 -4.67 15.12
N ALA A 66 2.76 -3.40 15.34
CA ALA A 66 3.93 -2.78 14.70
C ALA A 66 5.24 -3.50 15.06
N ASN A 67 5.34 -4.05 16.28
CA ASN A 67 6.52 -4.81 16.70
C ASN A 67 6.69 -6.10 15.88
N LEU A 68 5.58 -6.76 15.50
CA LEU A 68 5.63 -7.90 14.59
C LEU A 68 6.10 -7.49 13.19
N ALA A 69 5.66 -6.32 12.69
CA ALA A 69 6.15 -5.78 11.43
C ALA A 69 7.67 -5.52 11.47
N ILE A 70 8.16 -4.92 12.56
CA ILE A 70 9.59 -4.67 12.80
C ILE A 70 10.37 -6.00 12.82
N SER A 71 9.90 -6.99 13.57
CA SER A 71 10.52 -8.32 13.63
C SER A 71 10.63 -8.94 12.23
N ARG A 72 9.56 -8.88 11.42
CA ARG A 72 9.59 -9.42 10.05
C ARG A 72 10.54 -8.67 9.12
N VAL A 73 10.70 -7.35 9.29
CA VAL A 73 11.73 -6.59 8.57
C VAL A 73 13.11 -7.09 8.96
N ALA A 74 13.39 -7.24 10.25
CA ALA A 74 14.68 -7.76 10.73
C ALA A 74 14.97 -9.16 10.19
N ASP A 75 13.98 -10.06 10.15
CA ASP A 75 14.12 -11.42 9.61
C ASP A 75 14.47 -11.39 8.11
N ARG A 76 13.81 -10.51 7.36
CA ARG A 76 14.07 -10.32 5.93
C ARG A 76 15.45 -9.73 5.67
N VAL A 77 15.90 -8.77 6.50
CA VAL A 77 17.26 -8.19 6.41
C VAL A 77 18.31 -9.26 6.65
N ARG A 78 18.13 -10.12 7.66
CA ARG A 78 19.02 -11.27 7.89
C ARG A 78 19.06 -12.24 6.71
N SER A 79 18.00 -12.26 5.91
CA SER A 79 17.89 -13.06 4.67
C SER A 79 18.32 -12.31 3.41
N GLY A 80 18.98 -11.15 3.53
CA GLY A 80 19.53 -10.38 2.41
C GLY A 80 18.59 -9.32 1.81
N GLY A 81 17.45 -9.02 2.46
CA GLY A 81 16.53 -7.97 2.00
C GLY A 81 16.88 -6.56 2.49
N HIS A 82 16.08 -5.58 2.06
CA HIS A 82 16.27 -4.18 2.42
C HIS A 82 15.81 -3.86 3.85
N ASP A 83 16.65 -3.11 4.56
CA ASP A 83 16.40 -2.58 5.89
C ASP A 83 15.54 -1.32 5.87
N MET A 84 14.80 -1.08 6.96
CA MET A 84 14.01 0.11 7.18
C MET A 84 14.03 0.47 8.67
N PRO A 85 14.34 1.71 9.05
CA PRO A 85 14.37 2.10 10.45
C PRO A 85 13.04 1.82 11.16
N ASP A 86 13.11 1.24 12.36
CA ASP A 86 11.94 0.86 13.18
C ASP A 86 10.93 2.00 13.35
N ALA A 87 11.41 3.22 13.54
CA ALA A 87 10.57 4.41 13.65
C ALA A 87 9.75 4.67 12.36
N VAL A 88 10.34 4.40 11.19
CA VAL A 88 9.65 4.51 9.91
C VAL A 88 8.62 3.39 9.75
N VAL A 89 8.96 2.16 10.13
CA VAL A 89 8.04 1.00 10.10
C VAL A 89 6.82 1.29 10.98
N ARG A 90 7.02 1.68 12.24
CA ARG A 90 5.95 2.02 13.19
C ARG A 90 5.06 3.14 12.68
N ARG A 91 5.66 4.24 12.21
CA ARG A 91 4.93 5.38 11.64
C ARG A 91 4.08 4.96 10.44
N ARG A 92 4.62 4.16 9.51
CA ARG A 92 3.90 3.71 8.31
C ARG A 92 2.78 2.75 8.66
N TYR A 93 3.02 1.82 9.59
CA TYR A 93 2.02 0.90 10.12
C TYR A 93 0.81 1.64 10.68
N GLU A 94 1.03 2.58 11.59
CA GLU A 94 -0.05 3.32 12.25
C GLU A 94 -0.79 4.24 11.28
N LYS A 95 -0.06 4.97 10.43
CA LYS A 95 -0.67 5.86 9.43
C LYS A 95 -1.44 5.09 8.37
N GLY A 96 -0.91 3.95 7.90
CA GLY A 96 -1.54 3.11 6.91
C GLY A 96 -2.89 2.59 7.38
N TRP A 97 -2.93 2.03 8.59
CA TRP A 97 -4.19 1.57 9.19
C TRP A 97 -5.18 2.72 9.38
N ARG A 98 -4.74 3.85 9.96
CA ARG A 98 -5.60 5.02 10.17
C ARG A 98 -6.17 5.58 8.87
N ASN A 99 -5.36 5.69 7.82
CA ASN A 99 -5.81 6.17 6.52
C ASN A 99 -6.77 5.17 5.87
N PHE A 100 -6.52 3.87 6.01
CA PHE A 100 -7.45 2.86 5.55
C PHE A 100 -8.82 3.04 6.21
N GLU A 101 -8.87 3.05 7.55
CA GLU A 101 -10.12 3.14 8.29
C GLU A 101 -10.89 4.43 8.04
N LYS A 102 -10.20 5.57 7.94
CA LYS A 102 -10.84 6.89 7.88
C LYS A 102 -11.07 7.45 6.49
N ILE A 103 -10.41 6.90 5.47
CA ILE A 103 -10.38 7.50 4.13
C ILE A 103 -10.62 6.43 3.08
N PHE A 104 -9.68 5.48 2.94
CA PHE A 104 -9.67 4.61 1.77
C PHE A 104 -10.77 3.56 1.79
N ARG A 105 -11.15 3.07 2.98
CA ARG A 105 -12.32 2.20 3.14
C ARG A 105 -13.54 2.85 2.49
N ASP A 106 -13.68 4.19 2.63
CA ASP A 106 -14.79 4.99 2.13
C ASP A 106 -14.80 5.31 0.65
N LEU A 107 -13.63 5.26 0.02
CA LEU A 107 -13.48 5.54 -1.41
C LEU A 107 -13.59 4.29 -2.29
N ALA A 108 -13.27 3.11 -1.75
CA ALA A 108 -13.26 1.85 -2.49
C ALA A 108 -14.66 1.26 -2.72
N ASP A 109 -14.83 0.58 -3.85
CA ASP A 109 -16.03 -0.20 -4.19
C ASP A 109 -16.06 -1.53 -3.43
N SER A 110 -14.90 -2.13 -3.18
CA SER A 110 -14.79 -3.25 -2.25
C SER A 110 -13.48 -3.17 -1.47
N TRP A 111 -13.50 -3.74 -0.27
CA TRP A 111 -12.30 -3.90 0.53
C TRP A 111 -12.33 -5.20 1.33
N THR A 112 -11.16 -5.79 1.54
CA THR A 112 -10.96 -6.96 2.40
C THR A 112 -9.73 -6.72 3.26
N VAL A 113 -9.86 -6.96 4.57
CA VAL A 113 -8.75 -6.92 5.54
C VAL A 113 -8.32 -8.33 5.87
N TYR A 114 -7.04 -8.61 5.68
CA TYR A 114 -6.39 -9.86 6.03
C TYR A 114 -5.51 -9.65 7.25
N ASP A 115 -5.70 -10.46 8.30
CA ASP A 115 -4.71 -10.60 9.35
C ASP A 115 -3.68 -11.65 8.91
N ASN A 116 -2.46 -11.20 8.69
CA ASN A 116 -1.33 -12.05 8.31
C ASN A 116 -0.34 -12.27 9.47
N SER A 117 -0.82 -12.26 10.72
CA SER A 117 0.02 -12.46 11.90
C SER A 117 0.40 -13.91 12.16
N GLY A 118 -0.44 -14.85 11.72
CA GLY A 118 -0.23 -16.29 11.86
C GLY A 118 0.57 -16.88 10.71
N THR A 119 0.51 -18.22 10.62
CA THR A 119 1.14 -18.99 9.54
C THR A 119 0.39 -18.85 8.22
N LEU A 120 -0.92 -18.66 8.28
CA LEU A 120 -1.78 -18.43 7.12
C LEU A 120 -2.55 -17.12 7.31
N PRO A 121 -2.71 -16.30 6.25
CA PRO A 121 -3.58 -15.13 6.29
C PRO A 121 -5.04 -15.54 6.53
N VAL A 122 -5.74 -14.79 7.37
CA VAL A 122 -7.19 -14.95 7.60
C VAL A 122 -7.92 -13.66 7.30
N ILE A 123 -9.12 -13.75 6.71
CA ILE A 123 -9.98 -12.58 6.51
C ILE A 123 -10.60 -12.22 7.85
N VAL A 124 -10.43 -10.96 8.26
CA VAL A 124 -10.98 -10.44 9.53
C VAL A 124 -12.11 -9.44 9.33
N ALA A 125 -12.18 -8.82 8.16
CA ALA A 125 -13.28 -7.94 7.78
C ALA A 125 -13.35 -7.77 6.26
N SER A 126 -14.53 -7.49 5.74
CA SER A 126 -14.74 -7.10 4.34
C SER A 126 -15.92 -6.14 4.22
N GLY A 127 -15.97 -5.42 3.10
CA GLY A 127 -17.09 -4.57 2.75
C GLY A 127 -17.20 -4.38 1.25
N VAL A 128 -18.43 -4.22 0.76
CA VAL A 128 -18.75 -3.92 -0.63
C VAL A 128 -19.68 -2.72 -0.62
N ARG A 129 -19.40 -1.74 -1.47
CA ARG A 129 -20.30 -0.63 -1.78
C ARG A 129 -20.96 -0.90 -3.13
N PRO A 130 -22.29 -0.75 -3.22
CA PRO A 130 -23.00 -0.82 -4.48
C PRO A 130 -22.67 0.37 -5.39
#